data_AF-A0A4U5PS53-F1
#
_entry.id   AF-A0A4U5PS53-F1
#
_cell.length_a   1.000
_cell.length_b   1.000
_cell.length_c   1.000
_cell.angle_alpha   90.00
_cell.angle_beta   90.00
_cell.angle_gamma   90.00
#
_symmetry.space_group_name_H-M   'P 1'
#
loop_
_entity.id
_entity.type
_entity.pdbx_description
1 polymer ?
#
loop_
_entity_poly.entity_id
_entity_poly.type
_entity_poly.pdbx_seq_one_letter_code
_entity_poly.pdbx_strand_id
1 'polypeptide(L)'
;MQAFDMASSSFSSILTKLRPDFLICDFFQPWAPALALSLNIPTVQFVVSGNKANSVAVHAFKKSGVVVQDSAKDFLFIKDRILQHLEQSSGVMLVRSLREIEGKYLDDLSAVTMKRVLPVGPLCSRTFCRI
;
A
#
# COMPACT_ATOMS: atom_id res chain seq x y z
N MET A 1 -1.99 -7.75 -13.79
CA MET A 1 -1.62 -8.19 -12.42
C MET A 1 -1.84 -9.70 -12.19
N GLN A 2 -1.95 -10.52 -13.24
CA GLN A 2 -2.30 -11.94 -13.14
C GLN A 2 -1.42 -12.76 -12.19
N ALA A 3 -0.11 -12.50 -12.17
CA ALA A 3 0.81 -13.17 -11.25
C ALA A 3 0.44 -12.96 -9.77
N PHE A 4 0.04 -11.75 -9.37
CA PHE A 4 -0.44 -11.49 -8.02
C PHE A 4 -1.76 -12.19 -7.74
N ASP A 5 -2.66 -12.26 -8.73
CA ASP A 5 -3.97 -12.89 -8.55
C ASP A 5 -3.85 -14.40 -8.35
N MET A 6 -2.94 -15.06 -9.08
CA MET A 6 -2.65 -16.49 -8.90
C MET A 6 -2.03 -16.80 -7.53
N ALA A 7 -1.33 -15.84 -6.91
CA ALA A 7 -0.73 -16.03 -5.59
C ALA A 7 -1.77 -15.99 -4.44
N SER A 8 -2.98 -15.51 -4.67
CA SER A 8 -4.01 -15.28 -3.64
C SER A 8 -4.36 -16.54 -2.84
N SER A 9 -4.53 -17.69 -3.51
CA SER A 9 -4.89 -18.96 -2.85
C SER A 9 -3.77 -19.50 -1.94
N SER A 10 -2.53 -19.47 -2.45
CA SER A 10 -1.35 -19.86 -1.69
C SER A 10 -1.15 -18.93 -0.48
N PHE A 11 -1.29 -17.62 -0.69
CA PHE A 11 -1.22 -16.64 0.38
C PHE A 11 -2.29 -16.87 1.45
N SER A 12 -3.55 -17.09 1.06
CA SER A 12 -4.64 -17.38 1.99
C SER A 12 -4.33 -18.59 2.87
N SER A 13 -3.75 -19.64 2.27
CA SER A 13 -3.33 -20.84 2.99
C SER A 13 -2.22 -20.53 4.02
N ILE A 14 -1.24 -19.70 3.65
CA ILE A 14 -0.16 -19.27 4.53
C ILE A 14 -0.71 -18.42 5.68
N LEU A 15 -1.55 -17.42 5.38
CA LEU A 15 -2.10 -16.49 6.36
C LEU A 15 -2.98 -17.23 7.38
N THR A 16 -3.82 -18.15 6.92
CA THR A 16 -4.67 -18.98 7.77
C THR A 16 -3.86 -19.92 8.65
N LYS A 17 -2.76 -20.49 8.12
CA LYS A 17 -1.90 -21.41 8.87
C LYS A 17 -1.06 -20.69 9.92
N LEU A 18 -0.46 -19.55 9.57
CA LEU A 18 0.46 -18.82 10.44
C LEU A 18 -0.26 -17.93 11.46
N ARG A 19 -1.45 -17.41 11.13
CA ARG A 19 -2.22 -16.45 11.95
C ARG A 19 -1.34 -15.38 12.62
N PRO A 20 -0.60 -14.57 11.84
CA PRO A 20 0.29 -13.56 12.41
C PRO A 20 -0.50 -12.48 13.18
N ASP A 21 0.18 -11.78 14.09
CA ASP A 21 -0.39 -10.66 14.85
C ASP A 21 -0.68 -9.43 13.97
N PHE A 22 0.06 -9.26 12.87
CA PHE A 22 -0.18 -8.23 11.87
C PHE A 22 0.40 -8.64 10.50
N LEU A 23 -0.13 -8.04 9.45
CA LEU A 23 0.32 -8.22 8.08
C LEU A 23 0.93 -6.92 7.55
N ILE A 24 2.10 -6.99 6.94
CA ILE A 24 2.65 -5.92 6.10
C ILE A 24 2.51 -6.36 4.64
N CYS A 25 1.86 -5.55 3.81
CA CYS A 25 1.62 -5.92 2.41
C CYS A 25 1.79 -4.74 1.44
N ASP A 26 1.99 -5.10 0.18
CA ASP A 26 2.06 -4.15 -0.92
C ASP A 26 0.65 -3.76 -1.41
N PHE A 27 0.48 -2.54 -1.89
CA PHE A 27 -0.80 -2.03 -2.40
C PHE A 27 -1.26 -2.71 -3.70
N PHE A 28 -0.37 -3.38 -4.42
CA PHE A 28 -0.72 -4.23 -5.57
C PHE A 28 -1.41 -5.55 -5.17
N GLN A 29 -1.53 -5.86 -3.88
CA GLN A 29 -2.18 -7.07 -3.38
C GLN A 29 -3.52 -6.73 -2.71
N PRO A 30 -4.59 -6.40 -3.46
CA PRO A 30 -5.87 -5.99 -2.85
C PRO A 30 -6.59 -7.13 -2.13
N TRP A 31 -6.32 -8.38 -2.50
CA TRP A 31 -6.85 -9.54 -1.78
C TRP A 31 -6.21 -9.75 -0.40
N ALA A 32 -5.02 -9.19 -0.14
CA ALA A 32 -4.30 -9.43 1.11
C ALA A 32 -4.97 -8.75 2.33
N PRO A 33 -5.31 -7.46 2.30
CA PRO A 33 -6.08 -6.82 3.37
C PRO A 33 -7.45 -7.46 3.57
N ALA A 34 -8.16 -7.81 2.49
CA ALA A 34 -9.47 -8.46 2.59
C ALA A 34 -9.41 -9.79 3.35
N LEU A 35 -8.42 -10.64 3.03
CA LEU A 35 -8.21 -11.93 3.69
C LEU A 35 -7.73 -11.77 5.14
N ALA A 36 -6.88 -10.78 5.40
CA ALA A 36 -6.44 -10.50 6.76
C ALA A 36 -7.59 -9.97 7.63
N LEU A 37 -8.42 -9.08 7.09
CA LEU A 37 -9.59 -8.54 7.77
C LEU A 37 -10.58 -9.65 8.15
N SER A 38 -10.83 -10.63 7.27
CA SER A 38 -11.72 -11.76 7.59
C SER A 38 -11.19 -12.68 8.70
N LEU A 39 -9.88 -12.64 8.95
CA LEU A 39 -9.21 -13.36 10.04
C LEU A 39 -8.97 -12.49 11.29
N ASN A 40 -9.44 -11.23 11.28
CA ASN A 40 -9.17 -10.20 12.30
C ASN A 40 -7.68 -9.88 12.48
N ILE A 41 -6.91 -9.91 11.39
CA ILE A 41 -5.49 -9.57 11.38
C ILE A 41 -5.33 -8.12 10.88
N PRO A 42 -4.74 -7.22 11.68
CA PRO A 42 -4.49 -5.85 11.25
C PRO A 42 -3.48 -5.82 10.10
N THR A 43 -3.78 -5.02 9.09
CA THR A 43 -2.96 -4.92 7.87
C THR A 43 -2.36 -3.53 7.72
N VAL A 44 -1.05 -3.46 7.54
CA VAL A 44 -0.28 -2.24 7.35
C VAL A 44 0.25 -2.21 5.93
N GLN A 45 -0.08 -1.17 5.20
CA GLN A 45 0.39 -0.99 3.83
C GLN A 45 1.85 -0.53 3.83
N PHE A 46 2.67 -1.14 2.98
CA PHE A 46 4.06 -0.75 2.75
C PHE A 46 4.25 -0.21 1.34
N VAL A 47 4.80 1.00 1.22
CA VAL A 47 4.98 1.69 -0.06
C VAL A 47 6.47 1.91 -0.33
N VAL A 48 6.94 1.35 -1.45
CA VAL A 48 8.35 1.41 -1.89
C VAL A 48 8.56 2.43 -3.02
N SER A 49 7.48 2.83 -3.70
CA SER A 49 7.50 3.80 -4.80
C SER A 49 7.72 5.23 -4.29
N GLY A 50 8.21 6.13 -5.16
CA GLY A 50 8.50 7.53 -4.81
C GLY A 50 7.26 8.31 -4.35
N ASN A 51 7.42 9.10 -3.29
CA ASN A 51 6.27 9.70 -2.58
C ASN A 51 5.58 10.81 -3.34
N LYS A 52 6.32 11.54 -4.19
CA LYS A 52 5.72 12.52 -5.09
C LYS A 52 4.71 11.85 -6.03
N ALA A 53 5.07 10.72 -6.63
CA ALA A 53 4.19 10.00 -7.55
C ALA A 53 2.98 9.41 -6.81
N ASN A 54 3.18 8.85 -5.61
CA ASN A 54 2.10 8.32 -4.80
C ASN A 54 1.11 9.41 -4.36
N SER A 55 1.60 10.55 -3.85
CA SER A 55 0.74 11.67 -3.42
C SER A 55 -0.12 12.18 -4.59
N VAL A 56 0.48 12.40 -5.76
CA VAL A 56 -0.24 12.83 -6.96
C VAL A 56 -1.25 11.77 -7.41
N ALA A 57 -0.86 10.49 -7.43
CA ALA A 57 -1.75 9.41 -7.85
C ALA A 57 -2.94 9.24 -6.91
N VAL A 58 -2.74 9.23 -5.59
CA VAL A 58 -3.83 9.10 -4.62
C VAL A 58 -4.75 10.33 -4.67
N HIS A 59 -4.20 11.54 -4.80
CA HIS A 59 -5.01 12.74 -4.98
C HIS A 59 -5.84 12.68 -6.26
N ALA A 60 -5.25 12.21 -7.38
CA ALA A 60 -5.98 11.98 -8.62
C ALA A 60 -7.08 10.93 -8.43
N PHE A 61 -6.80 9.81 -7.75
CA PHE A 61 -7.78 8.76 -7.51
C PHE A 61 -8.97 9.25 -6.67
N LYS A 62 -8.73 10.07 -5.62
CA LYS A 62 -9.79 10.62 -4.77
C LYS A 62 -10.58 11.76 -5.42
N LYS A 63 -9.95 12.57 -6.28
CA LYS A 63 -10.58 13.76 -6.90
C LYS A 63 -11.34 13.46 -8.19
N SER A 64 -11.14 12.28 -8.79
CA SER A 64 -11.64 11.98 -10.12
C SER A 64 -13.08 11.45 -10.15
N GLY A 65 -14.02 12.34 -10.47
CA GLY A 65 -15.17 12.07 -11.36
C GLY A 65 -14.75 12.18 -12.84
N VAL A 66 -13.61 11.59 -13.20
CA VAL A 66 -13.04 11.68 -14.56
C VAL A 66 -13.69 10.60 -15.42
N VAL A 67 -14.57 11.04 -16.32
CA VAL A 67 -14.99 10.29 -17.51
C VAL A 67 -13.77 10.18 -18.43
N VAL A 68 -13.55 9.04 -19.12
CA VAL A 68 -13.07 8.93 -20.54
C VAL A 68 -12.41 7.57 -20.88
N GLN A 69 -12.83 7.03 -22.05
CA GLN A 69 -12.25 6.11 -23.09
C GLN A 69 -11.37 4.87 -22.78
N ASP A 70 -11.45 3.87 -23.66
CA ASP A 70 -11.05 2.44 -23.52
C ASP A 70 -9.67 2.12 -22.91
N SER A 71 -8.63 2.95 -23.11
CA SER A 71 -7.31 2.76 -22.48
C SER A 71 -7.31 3.10 -20.98
N ALA A 72 -8.37 3.75 -20.50
CA ALA A 72 -8.60 4.03 -19.08
C ALA A 72 -9.22 2.85 -18.32
N LYS A 73 -9.66 1.77 -18.99
CA LYS A 73 -10.23 0.60 -18.28
C LYS A 73 -9.19 -0.07 -17.37
N ASP A 74 -7.97 -0.25 -17.86
CA ASP A 74 -6.88 -0.80 -17.07
C ASP A 74 -6.50 0.15 -15.93
N PHE A 75 -6.50 1.46 -16.19
CA PHE A 75 -6.23 2.48 -15.17
C PHE A 75 -7.32 2.54 -14.10
N LEU A 76 -8.59 2.44 -14.49
CA LEU A 76 -9.75 2.40 -13.60
C LEU A 76 -9.74 1.10 -12.77
N PHE A 77 -9.44 -0.03 -13.40
CA PHE A 77 -9.28 -1.30 -12.72
C PHE A 77 -8.15 -1.24 -11.67
N ILE A 78 -7.00 -0.66 -12.01
CA ILE A 78 -5.90 -0.47 -11.07
C ILE A 78 -6.31 0.50 -9.94
N LYS A 79 -7.01 1.60 -10.27
CA LYS A 79 -7.52 2.57 -9.30
C LYS A 79 -8.43 1.89 -8.28
N ASP A 80 -9.42 1.12 -8.71
CA ASP A 80 -10.39 0.48 -7.83
C ASP A 80 -9.70 -0.51 -6.89
N ARG A 81 -8.70 -1.25 -7.39
CA ARG A 81 -7.89 -2.15 -6.57
C ARG A 81 -7.08 -1.42 -5.51
N ILE A 82 -6.47 -0.29 -5.86
CA ILE A 82 -5.69 0.53 -4.91
C ILE A 82 -6.62 1.15 -3.87
N LEU A 83 -7.79 1.66 -4.26
CA LEU A 83 -8.77 2.23 -3.34
C LEU A 83 -9.31 1.17 -2.38
N GLN A 84 -9.69 0.00 -2.88
CA GLN A 84 -10.12 -1.13 -2.05
C GLN A 84 -9.05 -1.51 -1.01
N HIS A 85 -7.79 -1.59 -1.43
CA HIS A 85 -6.68 -1.86 -0.52
C HIS A 85 -6.51 -0.77 0.55
N LEU A 86 -6.64 0.50 0.17
CA LEU A 86 -6.57 1.63 1.08
C LEU A 86 -7.71 1.62 2.10
N GLU A 87 -8.92 1.24 1.72
CA GLU A 87 -10.07 1.17 2.62
C GLU A 87 -9.96 0.03 3.62
N GLN A 88 -9.45 -1.13 3.18
CA GLN A 88 -9.37 -2.34 4.01
C GLN A 88 -8.13 -2.41 4.90
N SER A 89 -7.09 -1.63 4.59
CA SER A 89 -5.88 -1.56 5.42
C SER A 89 -6.08 -0.64 6.63
N SER A 90 -5.30 -0.87 7.68
CA SER A 90 -5.33 -0.09 8.92
C SER A 90 -5.08 1.41 8.71
N GLY A 91 -5.33 2.21 9.74
CA GLY A 91 -5.06 3.65 9.75
C GLY A 91 -3.58 4.04 9.72
N VAL A 92 -2.66 3.09 9.51
CA VAL A 92 -1.21 3.33 9.44
C VAL A 92 -0.67 2.86 8.09
N MET A 93 0.21 3.67 7.50
CA MET A 93 0.92 3.37 6.26
C MET A 93 2.42 3.55 6.49
N LEU A 94 3.20 2.54 6.09
CA LEU A 94 4.65 2.58 6.12
C LEU A 94 5.17 2.97 4.74
N VAL A 95 6.15 3.87 4.70
CA VAL A 95 6.68 4.42 3.46
C VAL A 95 8.19 4.40 3.51
N ARG A 96 8.84 3.80 2.51
CA ARG A 96 10.30 3.80 2.38
C ARG A 96 10.79 5.19 1.99
N SER A 97 10.99 6.05 2.98
CA SER A 97 11.33 7.47 2.80
C SER A 97 11.91 8.11 4.06
N LEU A 98 12.38 9.35 3.92
CA LEU A 98 12.91 10.22 4.96
C LEU A 98 12.15 11.55 4.94
N ARG A 99 11.82 12.09 6.12
CA ARG A 99 11.10 13.38 6.22
C ARG A 99 11.93 14.54 5.68
N GLU A 100 13.24 14.48 5.88
CA GLU A 100 14.21 15.48 5.45
C GLU A 100 14.18 15.70 3.94
N ILE A 101 13.81 14.66 3.17
CA ILE A 101 13.80 14.69 1.70
C ILE A 101 12.37 14.87 1.17
N GLU A 102 11.40 14.15 1.75
CA GLU A 102 10.05 14.03 1.18
C GLU A 102 8.93 14.42 2.14
N GLY A 103 9.22 15.14 3.24
CA GLY A 103 8.27 15.50 4.30
C GLY A 103 6.92 16.02 3.79
N LYS A 104 6.95 17.03 2.91
CA LYS A 104 5.72 17.60 2.32
C LYS A 104 4.85 16.55 1.61
N TYR A 105 5.46 15.57 0.94
CA TYR A 105 4.73 14.52 0.23
C TYR A 105 4.17 13.48 1.20
N LEU A 106 4.83 13.25 2.33
CA LEU A 106 4.33 12.38 3.40
C LEU A 106 3.12 13.03 4.09
N ASP A 107 3.17 14.34 4.34
CA ASP A 107 2.07 15.11 4.92
C ASP A 107 0.87 15.15 3.97
N ASP A 108 1.10 15.43 2.68
CA ASP A 108 0.07 15.38 1.64
C ASP A 108 -0.56 13.98 1.58
N LEU A 109 0.25 12.93 1.57
CA LEU A 109 -0.23 11.55 1.53
C LEU A 109 -1.05 11.21 2.79
N SER A 110 -0.63 11.69 3.95
CA SER A 110 -1.37 11.51 5.21
C SER A 110 -2.74 12.20 5.15
N ALA A 111 -2.78 13.45 4.69
CA ALA A 111 -4.01 14.22 4.56
C ALA A 111 -4.97 13.59 3.54
N VAL A 112 -4.45 13.17 2.39
CA VAL A 112 -5.26 12.55 1.34
C VAL A 112 -5.76 11.19 1.79
N THR A 113 -4.92 10.33 2.37
CA THR A 113 -5.34 8.96 2.76
C THR A 113 -6.13 8.91 4.06
N MET A 114 -6.08 9.96 4.89
CA MET A 114 -6.58 9.96 6.27
C MET A 114 -5.90 8.89 7.14
N LYS A 115 -4.63 8.59 6.85
CA LYS A 115 -3.82 7.60 7.56
C LYS A 115 -2.57 8.24 8.14
N ARG A 116 -2.08 7.68 9.24
CA ARG A 116 -0.77 8.02 9.79
C ARG A 116 0.31 7.43 8.88
N VAL A 117 1.06 8.31 8.21
CA VAL A 117 2.16 7.91 7.34
C VAL A 117 3.46 7.90 8.15
N LEU A 118 4.14 6.76 8.18
CA LEU A 118 5.40 6.55 8.89
C LEU A 118 6.55 6.32 7.89
N PRO A 119 7.49 7.26 7.78
CA PRO A 119 8.71 7.05 7.01
C PRO A 119 9.62 6.06 7.73
N VAL A 120 10.01 4.99 7.05
CA VAL A 120 10.88 3.92 7.61
C VAL A 120 12.35 4.06 7.20
N GLY A 121 12.72 5.18 6.58
CA GLY A 121 14.08 5.44 6.11
C GLY A 121 14.48 4.62 4.88
N PRO A 122 15.74 4.79 4.42
CA PRO A 122 16.31 3.99 3.35
C PRO A 122 16.58 2.57 3.88
N LEU A 123 15.72 1.62 3.54
CA LEU A 123 15.92 0.22 3.89
C LEU A 123 17.01 -0.42 2.99
N CYS A 124 18.30 -0.15 3.26
CA CYS A 124 19.51 -0.96 2.95
C CYS A 124 20.77 -0.12 3.30
N SER A 125 21.87 -0.64 3.87
CA SER A 125 22.35 -2.03 3.97
C SER A 125 22.84 -2.36 5.39
N ARG A 126 22.71 -3.64 5.79
CA ARG A 126 23.56 -4.23 6.84
C ARG A 126 25.02 -4.03 6.44
N THR A 127 25.69 -3.07 7.08
CA THR A 127 27.15 -3.11 7.20
C THR A 127 27.45 -3.69 8.58
N PHE A 128 28.14 -4.82 8.60
CA PHE A 128 28.95 -5.23 9.75
C PHE A 128 29.89 -4.06 10.07
N CYS A 129 29.55 -3.24 11.05
CA CYS A 129 30.50 -2.35 11.70
C CYS A 129 30.83 -2.98 13.04
N ARG A 130 31.80 -3.91 13.04
CA ARG A 130 32.61 -4.18 14.22
C ARG A 130 33.64 -3.06 14.26
N ILE A 131 33.53 -2.17 15.24
CA ILE A 131 34.67 -1.39 15.74
C ILE A 131 35.08 -2.07 17.05
#